data_AF-A0A8T2F5C3-F1
#
_entry.id   AF-A0A8T2F5C3-F1
#
_cell.length_a   1.000
_cell.length_b   1.000
_cell.length_c   1.000
_cell.angle_alpha   90.00
_cell.angle_beta   90.00
_cell.angle_gamma   90.00
#
_symmetry.space_group_name_H-M   'P 1'
#
loop_
_entity.id
_entity.type
_entity.pdbx_description
1 polymer ?
#
loop_
_entity_poly.entity_id
_entity_poly.type
_entity_poly.pdbx_seq_one_letter_code
_entity_poly.pdbx_strand_id
1 'polypeptide(L)'
;MPKRETKKIKPSQEVIKEGPFLVAIHLKGIYMSNYTNSPCAACKFLRRKCTSDCVFAPYFPPEEPTKFANVHRIFGASNVSKILHEVAPHQREDAVNSLAYEAEARLKDPVYGCVGAISVLQRQVLRLQRELEETNADLMRYAGCLGGETTSAYGGRRG
;
A
#
# COMPACT_ATOMS: atom_id res chain seq x y z
N MET A 1 -40.72 1.97 -3.76
CA MET A 1 -39.56 1.41 -3.03
C MET A 1 -39.24 0.02 -3.57
N PRO A 2 -38.29 -0.14 -4.51
CA PRO A 2 -37.79 -1.46 -4.88
C PRO A 2 -36.57 -1.84 -4.01
N LYS A 3 -36.56 -3.08 -3.51
CA LYS A 3 -35.50 -3.65 -2.66
C LYS A 3 -34.23 -3.86 -3.49
N ARG A 4 -33.09 -3.29 -3.09
CA ARG A 4 -31.77 -3.59 -3.66
C ARG A 4 -31.25 -4.90 -3.06
N GLU A 5 -31.23 -5.96 -3.87
CA GLU A 5 -30.55 -7.20 -3.55
C GLU A 5 -29.04 -7.04 -3.77
N THR A 6 -28.27 -7.25 -2.70
CA THR A 6 -26.81 -7.32 -2.73
C THR A 6 -26.38 -8.65 -3.35
N LYS A 7 -25.82 -8.61 -4.56
CA LYS A 7 -25.17 -9.79 -5.16
C LYS A 7 -23.88 -10.10 -4.40
N LYS A 8 -23.90 -11.19 -3.62
CA LYS A 8 -22.69 -11.83 -3.07
C LYS A 8 -21.85 -12.37 -4.22
N ILE A 9 -20.67 -11.79 -4.44
CA ILE A 9 -19.65 -12.36 -5.30
C ILE A 9 -19.00 -13.50 -4.51
N LYS A 10 -19.21 -14.74 -4.96
CA LYS A 10 -18.46 -15.91 -4.46
C LYS A 10 -17.17 -16.01 -5.27
N PRO A 11 -15.98 -16.15 -4.64
CA PRO A 11 -14.78 -16.49 -5.37
C PRO A 11 -14.80 -17.97 -5.71
N SER A 12 -14.84 -18.28 -7.01
CA SER A 12 -14.74 -19.63 -7.54
C SER A 12 -13.35 -20.20 -7.26
N GLN A 13 -13.29 -21.24 -6.44
CA GLN A 13 -12.16 -22.17 -6.43
C GLN A 13 -12.44 -23.28 -7.45
N GLU A 14 -11.47 -23.52 -8.34
CA GLU A 14 -10.77 -24.81 -8.53
C GLU A 14 -10.15 -24.88 -9.94
N VAL A 15 -8.82 -24.83 -10.04
CA VAL A 15 -7.90 -25.95 -10.28
C VAL A 15 -7.67 -26.24 -11.78
N ILE A 16 -6.51 -25.83 -12.29
CA ILE A 16 -5.81 -26.52 -13.39
C ILE A 16 -4.39 -26.83 -12.89
N LYS A 17 -4.08 -28.12 -12.91
CA LYS A 17 -2.92 -28.79 -12.32
C LYS A 17 -1.75 -28.84 -13.30
N GLU A 18 -0.57 -29.04 -12.74
CA GLU A 18 0.71 -29.42 -13.38
C GLU A 18 1.33 -28.41 -14.37
N GLY A 19 2.10 -27.46 -13.81
CA GLY A 19 2.98 -26.57 -14.56
C GLY A 19 4.18 -26.12 -13.69
N PRO A 20 5.19 -25.45 -14.28
CA PRO A 20 6.46 -25.05 -13.63
C PRO A 20 6.32 -24.20 -12.36
N PHE A 21 5.09 -23.79 -12.02
CA PHE A 21 4.73 -23.14 -10.77
C PHE A 21 4.98 -24.00 -9.51
N LEU A 22 4.82 -25.32 -9.58
CA LEU A 22 5.11 -26.17 -8.41
C LEU A 22 6.60 -26.22 -8.11
N VAL A 23 7.45 -26.15 -9.14
CA VAL A 23 8.91 -26.00 -8.99
C VAL A 23 9.23 -24.65 -8.35
N ALA A 24 8.51 -23.57 -8.67
CA ALA A 24 8.67 -22.27 -8.00
C ALA A 24 8.18 -22.25 -6.54
N ILE A 25 7.12 -22.99 -6.19
CA ILE A 25 6.67 -23.15 -4.80
C ILE A 25 7.63 -24.06 -4.02
N HIS A 26 8.15 -25.12 -4.63
CA HIS A 26 9.16 -25.98 -4.02
C HIS A 26 10.51 -25.26 -3.92
N LEU A 27 10.86 -24.37 -4.85
CA LEU A 27 12.02 -23.49 -4.74
C LEU A 27 11.81 -22.41 -3.67
N LYS A 28 10.66 -21.74 -3.56
CA LYS A 28 10.37 -20.80 -2.45
C LYS A 28 10.32 -21.52 -1.10
N GLY A 29 9.83 -22.77 -1.06
CA GLY A 29 9.86 -23.64 0.10
C GLY A 29 11.28 -24.07 0.49
N ILE A 30 12.13 -24.42 -0.49
CA ILE A 30 13.54 -24.78 -0.29
C ILE A 30 14.40 -23.53 0.05
N TYR A 31 14.11 -22.36 -0.52
CA TYR A 31 14.81 -21.10 -0.20
C TYR A 31 14.46 -20.58 1.20
N MET A 32 13.30 -20.95 1.75
CA MET A 32 12.93 -20.64 3.13
C MET A 32 13.40 -21.70 4.14
N SER A 33 13.74 -22.91 3.69
CA SER A 33 14.26 -24.00 4.54
C SER A 33 15.78 -24.17 4.48
N ASN A 34 16.50 -23.42 3.63
CA ASN A 34 17.97 -23.36 3.58
C ASN A 34 18.48 -21.98 4.03
N TYR A 35 18.02 -21.50 5.18
CA TYR A 35 18.71 -20.46 5.93
C TYR A 35 20.03 -21.05 6.49
N THR A 36 21.00 -21.22 5.61
CA THR A 36 22.31 -21.79 5.88
C THR A 36 23.10 -20.85 6.79
N ASN A 37 23.19 -21.17 8.09
CA ASN A 37 24.11 -20.65 9.12
C ASN A 37 24.23 -19.12 9.36
N SER A 38 23.70 -18.25 8.50
CA SER A 38 23.85 -16.80 8.66
C SER A 38 22.75 -16.24 9.57
N PRO A 39 23.02 -15.35 10.53
CA PRO A 39 21.98 -14.75 11.36
C PRO A 39 21.13 -13.74 10.57
N CYS A 40 19.84 -13.60 10.87
CA CYS A 40 18.99 -12.54 10.28
C CYS A 40 19.53 -11.14 10.59
N ALA A 41 19.13 -10.13 9.81
CA ALA A 41 19.63 -8.77 9.97
C ALA A 41 19.44 -8.26 11.42
N ALA A 42 18.31 -8.60 12.05
CA ALA A 42 18.05 -8.27 13.45
C ALA A 42 19.05 -8.91 14.41
N CYS A 43 19.22 -10.23 14.33
CA CYS A 43 20.12 -10.96 15.23
C CYS A 43 21.58 -10.59 15.00
N LYS A 44 21.98 -10.33 13.74
CA LYS A 44 23.30 -9.81 13.37
C LYS A 44 23.54 -8.44 14.00
N PHE A 45 22.58 -7.52 13.89
CA PHE A 45 22.66 -6.18 14.46
C PHE A 45 22.73 -6.20 15.99
N LEU A 46 21.88 -7.02 16.63
CA LEU A 46 21.82 -7.19 18.09
C LEU A 46 22.93 -8.07 18.67
N ARG A 47 23.81 -8.63 17.82
CA ARG A 47 24.92 -9.52 18.23
C ARG A 47 24.47 -10.71 19.07
N ARG A 48 23.34 -11.34 18.71
CA ARG A 48 22.80 -12.53 19.40
C ARG A 48 22.61 -13.71 18.44
N LYS A 49 22.50 -14.92 18.99
CA LYS A 49 22.24 -16.13 18.21
C LYS A 49 20.86 -16.09 17.57
N CYS A 50 20.78 -16.41 16.27
CA CYS A 50 19.52 -16.57 15.55
C CYS A 50 19.06 -18.02 15.67
N THR A 51 17.90 -18.25 16.29
CA THR A 51 17.27 -19.58 16.43
C THR A 51 16.22 -19.79 15.33
N SER A 52 15.75 -21.03 15.17
CA SER A 52 14.64 -21.38 14.25
C SER A 52 13.37 -20.60 14.56
N ASP A 53 13.13 -20.29 15.83
CA ASP A 53 11.91 -19.63 16.32
C ASP A 53 12.08 -18.10 16.40
N CYS A 54 13.05 -17.55 15.69
CA CYS A 54 13.33 -16.12 15.70
C CYS A 54 12.19 -15.32 15.03
N VAL A 55 11.47 -14.54 15.82
CA VAL A 55 10.34 -13.71 15.35
C VAL A 55 10.72 -12.67 14.29
N PHE A 56 12.00 -12.28 14.21
CA PHE A 56 12.48 -11.30 13.22
C PHE A 56 12.95 -11.94 11.92
N ALA A 57 13.32 -13.23 11.93
CA ALA A 57 13.96 -13.88 10.78
C ALA A 57 13.11 -13.86 9.50
N PRO A 58 11.78 -14.07 9.55
CA PRO A 58 10.95 -14.03 8.35
C PRO A 58 10.85 -12.64 7.70
N TYR A 59 11.10 -11.56 8.47
CA TYR A 59 10.79 -10.19 8.03
C TYR A 59 12.03 -9.28 7.85
N PHE A 60 13.16 -9.69 8.41
CA PHE A 60 14.44 -8.96 8.36
C PHE A 60 15.56 -9.85 7.78
N PRO A 61 15.53 -10.10 6.47
CA PRO A 61 16.53 -10.94 5.81
C PRO A 61 17.93 -10.30 5.88
N PRO A 62 19.01 -11.09 5.84
CA PRO A 62 20.38 -10.60 6.00
C PRO A 62 20.83 -9.69 4.86
N GLU A 63 20.17 -9.75 3.69
CA GLU A 63 20.38 -8.90 2.51
C GLU A 63 19.92 -7.45 2.74
N GLU A 64 19.04 -7.22 3.72
CA GLU A 64 18.46 -5.90 4.04
C GLU A 64 18.85 -5.40 5.44
N PRO A 65 20.15 -5.21 5.74
CA PRO A 65 20.60 -4.83 7.08
C PRO A 65 20.14 -3.42 7.49
N THR A 66 20.01 -2.52 6.52
CA THR A 66 19.56 -1.13 6.74
C THR A 66 18.11 -1.06 7.20
N LYS A 67 17.24 -1.97 6.74
CA LYS A 67 15.84 -2.04 7.12
C LYS A 67 15.70 -2.23 8.63
N PHE A 68 16.40 -3.21 9.20
CA PHE A 68 16.38 -3.41 10.65
C PHE A 68 17.05 -2.27 11.41
N ALA A 69 18.18 -1.74 10.92
CA ALA A 69 18.87 -0.64 11.59
C ALA A 69 17.98 0.61 11.73
N ASN A 70 17.24 0.97 10.68
CA ASN A 70 16.32 2.10 10.70
C ASN A 70 15.16 1.86 11.67
N VAL A 71 14.51 0.70 11.55
CA VAL A 71 13.38 0.32 12.42
C VAL A 71 13.81 0.27 13.89
N HIS A 72 14.98 -0.32 14.18
CA HIS A 72 15.54 -0.36 15.52
C HIS A 72 15.82 1.03 16.07
N ARG A 73 16.34 1.95 15.25
CA ARG A 73 16.65 3.31 15.69
C ARG A 73 15.41 4.13 16.05
N ILE A 74 14.30 3.94 15.34
CA ILE A 74 13.07 4.73 15.54
C ILE A 74 12.11 4.08 16.54
N PHE A 75 11.92 2.76 16.45
CA PHE A 75 10.95 2.04 17.29
C PHE A 75 11.60 1.22 18.40
N GLY A 76 12.81 0.72 18.19
CA GLY A 76 13.50 -0.20 19.11
C GLY A 76 13.07 -1.66 18.93
N ALA A 77 14.00 -2.60 19.13
CA ALA A 77 13.73 -4.03 18.94
C ALA A 77 12.57 -4.55 19.80
N SER A 78 12.47 -4.11 21.05
CA SER A 78 11.44 -4.56 21.98
C SER A 78 10.03 -4.17 21.54
N ASN A 79 9.85 -2.95 21.03
CA ASN A 79 8.54 -2.49 20.56
C ASN A 79 8.14 -3.19 19.27
N VAL A 80 9.09 -3.36 18.34
CA VAL A 80 8.84 -4.13 17.10
C VAL A 80 8.44 -5.56 17.44
N SER A 81 9.13 -6.21 18.39
CA SER A 81 8.75 -7.54 18.86
C SER A 81 7.33 -7.54 19.41
N LYS A 82 6.96 -6.58 20.27
CA LYS A 82 5.60 -6.49 20.82
C LYS A 82 4.55 -6.34 19.72
N ILE A 83 4.74 -5.41 18.79
CA ILE A 83 3.85 -5.18 17.64
C ILE A 83 3.68 -6.47 16.83
N LEU A 84 4.77 -7.20 16.56
CA LEU A 84 4.69 -8.47 15.83
C LEU A 84 3.89 -9.55 16.57
N HIS A 85 3.86 -9.54 17.91
CA HIS A 85 3.03 -10.49 18.67
C HIS A 85 1.55 -10.07 18.69
N GLU A 86 1.26 -8.77 18.64
CA GLU A 86 -0.11 -8.22 18.63
C GLU A 86 -0.77 -8.29 17.25
N VAL A 87 0.03 -8.25 16.18
CA VAL A 87 -0.45 -8.32 14.79
C VAL A 87 -0.64 -9.78 14.34
N ALA A 88 -1.77 -10.04 13.67
CA ALA A 88 -2.10 -11.35 13.12
C ALA A 88 -1.01 -11.82 12.12
N PRO A 89 -0.65 -13.11 12.07
CA PRO A 89 0.50 -13.58 11.29
C PRO A 89 0.52 -13.15 9.82
N HIS A 90 -0.64 -13.12 9.16
CA HIS A 90 -0.79 -12.74 7.76
C HIS A 90 -0.59 -11.23 7.49
N GLN A 91 -0.62 -10.39 8.53
CA GLN A 91 -0.43 -8.93 8.42
C GLN A 91 0.97 -8.50 8.88
N ARG A 92 1.78 -9.40 9.44
CA ARG A 92 3.08 -9.06 10.02
C ARG A 92 4.07 -8.54 8.98
N GLU A 93 4.04 -9.09 7.77
CA GLU A 93 4.88 -8.61 6.67
C GLU A 93 4.54 -7.16 6.31
N ASP A 94 3.26 -6.86 6.12
CA ASP A 94 2.78 -5.50 5.86
C ASP A 94 3.13 -4.55 7.01
N ALA A 95 2.94 -4.99 8.27
CA ALA A 95 3.29 -4.20 9.45
C ALA A 95 4.79 -3.86 9.49
N VAL A 96 5.68 -4.82 9.19
CA VAL A 96 7.14 -4.55 9.13
C VAL A 96 7.48 -3.61 7.99
N ASN A 97 6.82 -3.74 6.84
CA ASN A 97 7.02 -2.83 5.71
C ASN A 97 6.58 -1.40 6.05
N SER A 98 5.45 -1.23 6.74
CA SER A 98 5.01 0.07 7.26
C SER A 98 6.01 0.67 8.25
N LEU A 99 6.46 -0.11 9.25
CA LEU A 99 7.46 0.33 10.22
C LEU A 99 8.78 0.73 9.54
N ALA A 100 9.22 -0.02 8.52
CA ALA A 100 10.43 0.30 7.77
C ALA A 100 10.30 1.63 7.03
N TYR A 101 9.17 1.84 6.34
CA TYR A 101 8.88 3.10 5.65
C TYR A 101 8.83 4.28 6.62
N GLU A 102 8.10 4.15 7.73
CA GLU A 102 7.99 5.20 8.75
C GLU A 102 9.34 5.53 9.38
N ALA A 103 10.15 4.51 9.67
CA ALA A 103 11.48 4.70 10.23
C ALA A 103 12.39 5.45 9.26
N GLU A 104 12.40 5.06 7.99
CA GLU A 104 13.18 5.73 6.96
C GLU A 104 12.72 7.18 6.76
N ALA A 105 11.41 7.42 6.73
CA ALA A 105 10.85 8.76 6.61
C ALA A 105 11.27 9.64 7.80
N ARG A 106 11.23 9.12 9.03
CA ARG A 106 11.66 9.86 10.23
C ARG A 106 13.16 10.12 10.28
N LEU A 107 13.98 9.27 9.65
CA LEU A 107 15.42 9.53 9.51
C LEU A 107 15.71 10.62 8.48
N LYS A 108 14.94 10.69 7.39
CA LYS A 108 15.06 11.74 6.36
C LYS A 108 14.52 13.10 6.86
N ASP A 109 13.42 13.07 7.59
CA ASP A 109 12.80 14.24 8.21
C ASP A 109 12.54 13.96 9.70
N PRO A 110 13.48 14.37 10.59
CA PRO A 110 13.35 14.14 12.04
C PRO A 110 12.16 14.87 12.68
N VAL A 111 11.66 15.94 12.03
CA VAL A 111 10.59 16.78 12.56
C VAL A 111 9.23 16.18 12.19
N TYR A 112 8.98 15.96 10.90
CA TYR A 112 7.66 15.55 10.41
C TYR A 112 7.58 14.09 9.94
N GLY A 113 8.70 13.46 9.59
CA GLY A 113 8.73 12.08 9.08
C GLY A 113 7.72 11.85 7.95
N CYS A 114 6.93 10.76 8.06
CA CYS A 114 5.88 10.46 7.08
C CYS A 114 4.72 11.47 7.10
N VAL A 115 4.50 12.23 8.20
CA VAL A 115 3.45 13.25 8.28
C VAL A 115 3.70 14.40 7.30
N GLY A 116 4.98 14.70 7.00
CA GLY A 116 5.35 15.65 5.96
C GLY A 116 4.83 15.21 4.58
N ALA A 117 5.02 13.93 4.23
CA ALA A 117 4.52 13.34 2.98
C ALA A 117 2.98 13.36 2.94
N ILE A 118 2.31 13.00 4.04
CA ILE A 118 0.85 13.09 4.15
C ILE A 118 0.37 14.53 3.87
N SER A 119 1.02 15.53 4.47
CA SER A 119 0.66 16.93 4.32
C SER A 119 0.80 17.42 2.87
N VAL A 120 1.86 16.99 2.18
CA VAL A 120 2.07 17.30 0.75
C VAL A 120 0.97 16.68 -0.10
N LEU A 121 0.69 15.40 0.12
CA LEU A 121 -0.33 14.68 -0.64
C LEU A 121 -1.73 15.26 -0.43
N GLN A 122 -2.09 15.63 0.80
CA GLN A 122 -3.36 16.28 1.10
C GLN A 122 -3.52 17.61 0.35
N ARG A 123 -2.47 18.46 0.31
CA ARG A 123 -2.50 19.69 -0.48
C ARG A 123 -2.64 19.41 -1.98
N GLN A 124 -1.98 18.37 -2.48
CA GLN A 124 -2.08 17.97 -3.88
C GLN A 124 -3.49 17.48 -4.25
N VAL A 125 -4.13 16.68 -3.38
CA VAL A 125 -5.52 16.25 -3.57
C VAL A 125 -6.44 17.46 -3.66
N LEU A 126 -6.35 18.41 -2.72
CA LEU A 126 -7.17 19.62 -2.74
C LEU A 126 -6.93 20.48 -4.00
N ARG A 127 -5.67 20.59 -4.43
CA ARG A 127 -5.33 21.32 -5.66
C ARG A 127 -5.97 20.66 -6.88
N LEU A 128 -5.81 19.34 -7.02
CA LEU A 128 -6.35 18.57 -8.15
C LEU A 128 -7.88 18.56 -8.17
N GLN A 129 -8.53 18.50 -7.00
CA GLN A 129 -9.99 18.62 -6.90
C GLN A 129 -10.47 19.97 -7.41
N ARG A 130 -9.80 21.07 -7.03
CA ARG A 130 -10.14 22.41 -7.53
C ARG A 130 -9.91 22.54 -9.03
N GLU A 131 -8.79 22.07 -9.55
CA GLU A 131 -8.50 22.08 -10.99
C GLU A 131 -9.57 21.31 -11.79
N LEU A 132 -10.04 20.18 -11.24
CA LEU A 132 -11.12 19.40 -11.83
C LEU A 132 -12.46 20.14 -11.80
N GLU A 133 -12.80 20.81 -10.69
CA GLU A 133 -14.01 21.63 -10.56
C GLU A 133 -14.01 22.81 -11.54
N GLU A 134 -12.90 23.52 -11.66
CA GLU A 134 -12.71 24.62 -12.60
C GLU A 134 -12.88 24.13 -14.06
N THR A 135 -12.22 23.04 -14.41
CA THR A 135 -12.33 22.44 -15.75
C THR A 135 -13.76 21.98 -16.06
N ASN A 136 -14.44 21.36 -15.10
CA ASN A 136 -15.83 20.94 -15.26
C ASN A 136 -16.78 22.14 -15.43
N ALA A 137 -16.55 23.22 -14.68
CA ALA A 137 -17.32 24.45 -14.84
C ALA A 137 -17.12 25.07 -16.23
N ASP A 138 -15.89 25.08 -16.75
CA ASP A 138 -15.61 25.55 -18.10
C ASP A 138 -16.25 24.67 -19.17
N LEU A 139 -16.21 23.34 -19.03
CA LEU A 139 -16.92 22.42 -19.93
C LEU A 139 -18.43 22.67 -19.93
N MET A 140 -19.05 22.90 -18.77
CA MET A 140 -20.47 23.24 -18.68
C MET A 140 -20.79 24.57 -19.37
N ARG A 141 -19.91 25.58 -19.25
CA ARG A 141 -20.06 26.86 -19.96
C ARG A 141 -20.01 26.66 -21.47
N TYR A 142 -19.01 25.93 -21.98
CA TYR A 142 -18.90 25.66 -23.41
C TYR A 142 -20.09 24.85 -23.94
N ALA A 143 -20.55 23.84 -23.20
CA ALA A 143 -21.73 23.06 -23.56
C ALA A 143 -23.02 23.90 -23.56
N GLY A 144 -23.18 24.82 -22.60
CA GLY A 144 -24.32 25.73 -22.53
C GLY A 144 -24.38 26.73 -23.69
N CYS A 145 -23.23 27.27 -24.11
CA CYS A 145 -23.16 28.17 -25.27
C CYS A 145 -23.51 27.47 -26.60
N LEU A 146 -23.19 26.17 -26.74
CA LEU A 146 -23.55 25.38 -27.93
C LEU A 146 -25.04 24.99 -27.99
N GLY A 147 -25.79 25.15 -26.88
CA GLY A 147 -27.23 24.87 -26.81
C GLY A 147 -28.14 26.04 -27.20
N GLY A 148 -27.59 27.23 -27.51
CA GLY A 148 -28.36 28.46 -27.73
C GLY A 148 -28.72 28.81 -29.19
N GLU A 149 -28.23 28.08 -30.20
CA GLU A 149 -28.34 28.50 -31.61
C GLU A 149 -29.29 27.68 -32.51
N THR A 150 -30.21 26.87 -31.97
CA THR A 150 -31.08 26.00 -32.83
C THR A 150 -32.60 26.18 -32.73
N THR A 151 -33.13 27.26 -32.13
CA THR A 151 -34.59 27.53 -32.21
C THR A 151 -34.92 29.01 -32.44
N SER A 152 -34.59 29.57 -33.60
CA SER A 152 -35.27 30.79 -34.08
C SER A 152 -35.27 30.88 -35.61
N ALA A 153 -35.92 29.94 -36.29
CA ALA A 153 -36.30 30.13 -37.69
C ALA A 153 -37.38 29.13 -38.15
N TYR A 154 -38.56 29.04 -37.53
CA TYR A 154 -39.79 28.60 -38.21
C TYR A 154 -41.04 28.86 -37.33
N GLY A 155 -41.93 29.74 -37.81
CA GLY A 155 -43.26 30.00 -37.25
C GLY A 155 -43.43 31.48 -36.85
N GLY A 156 -44.41 32.24 -37.33
CA GLY A 156 -45.56 31.97 -38.17
C GLY A 156 -46.38 33.26 -38.23
N ARG A 157 -46.85 33.59 -39.42
CA ARG A 157 -47.63 34.79 -39.78
C ARG A 157 -48.91 34.84 -38.92
N ARG A 158 -49.11 35.90 -38.12
CA ARG A 158 -50.41 36.26 -37.52
C ARG A 158 -51.04 37.34 -38.40
N GLY A 159 -52.33 37.15 -38.70
CA GLY A 159 -53.13 37.95 -39.62
C GLY A 159 -53.58 39.29 -39.06
#